data_AF-A0A8X7MQ22-F1
#
_entry.id   AF-A0A8X7MQ22-F1
#
_cell.length_a   1.000
_cell.length_b   1.000
_cell.length_c   1.000
_cell.angle_alpha   90.00
_cell.angle_beta   90.00
_cell.angle_gamma   90.00
#
_symmetry.space_group_name_H-M   'P 1'
#
loop_
_entity.id
_entity.type
_entity.pdbx_description
1 polymer ?
#
loop_
_entity_poly.entity_id
_entity_poly.type
_entity_poly.pdbx_seq_one_letter_code
_entity_poly.pdbx_strand_id
1 'polypeptide(L)'
;MSTQASQAPISETENISGIKRKTSWTAREEARKKQETVKTKERELLAKRNEEITKRKEFIKERKQKADDKLRLEAMAAKMGRRKLQRKAKRMGLTKKVAH
;
A
#
# COMPACT_ATOMS: atom_id res chain seq x y z
N MET A 1 58.00 42.16 -17.31
CA MET A 1 58.00 40.89 -16.56
C MET A 1 57.15 41.06 -15.30
N SER A 2 55.83 40.85 -15.37
CA SER A 2 54.98 40.85 -14.17
C SER A 2 54.85 39.42 -13.66
N THR A 3 55.43 39.15 -12.50
CA THR A 3 55.32 37.87 -11.81
C THR A 3 53.93 37.75 -11.22
N GLN A 4 53.07 36.94 -11.82
CA GLN A 4 51.80 36.55 -11.23
C GLN A 4 52.08 35.77 -9.94
N ALA A 5 51.61 36.30 -8.81
CA ALA A 5 51.67 35.60 -7.53
C ALA A 5 50.76 34.37 -7.60
N SER A 6 51.35 33.18 -7.65
CA SER A 6 50.62 31.93 -7.50
C SER A 6 50.10 31.84 -6.06
N GLN A 7 48.78 32.02 -5.90
CA GLN A 7 48.13 31.76 -4.62
C GLN A 7 48.29 30.26 -4.27
N ALA A 8 48.74 29.99 -3.04
CA ALA A 8 48.89 28.63 -2.52
C ALA A 8 47.52 27.90 -2.54
N PRO A 9 47.49 26.59 -2.84
CA PRO A 9 46.25 25.84 -2.85
C PRO A 9 45.60 25.86 -1.47
N ILE A 10 44.32 26.22 -1.42
CA ILE A 10 43.52 26.24 -0.19
C ILE A 10 43.59 24.84 0.43
N SER A 11 44.18 24.70 1.62
CA SER A 11 44.35 23.39 2.25
C SER A 11 42.98 22.76 2.55
N GLU A 12 42.81 21.46 2.26
CA GLU A 12 41.55 20.74 2.53
C GLU A 12 41.21 20.65 4.03
N THR A 13 42.18 20.91 4.89
CA THR A 13 42.13 20.69 6.34
C THR A 13 41.85 21.96 7.13
N GLU A 14 42.15 23.14 6.59
CA GLU A 14 41.99 24.41 7.30
C GLU A 14 40.96 25.30 6.59
N ASN A 15 40.31 26.17 7.36
CA ASN A 15 39.38 27.16 6.83
C ASN A 15 40.13 28.47 6.56
N ILE A 16 39.52 29.39 5.81
CA ILE A 16 40.12 30.70 5.45
C ILE A 16 40.49 31.51 6.72
N SER A 17 39.83 31.24 7.85
CA SER A 17 40.11 31.80 9.18
C SER A 17 41.19 31.06 10.00
N GLY A 18 41.90 30.08 9.43
CA GLY A 18 42.94 29.29 10.10
C GLY A 18 42.43 28.22 11.08
N ILE A 19 41.12 28.04 11.19
CA ILE A 19 40.52 27.03 12.07
C ILE A 19 40.54 25.66 11.39
N LYS A 20 41.15 24.65 12.03
CA LYS A 20 41.14 23.26 11.58
C LYS A 20 39.72 22.72 11.50
N ARG A 21 39.34 22.19 10.33
CA ARG A 21 38.02 21.60 10.10
C ARG A 21 37.94 20.24 10.82
N LYS A 22 36.97 20.08 11.71
CA LYS A 22 36.73 18.80 12.44
C LYS A 22 36.35 17.63 11.51
N THR A 23 35.79 17.92 10.33
CA THR A 23 35.37 16.93 9.33
C THR A 23 35.63 17.47 7.94
N SER A 24 36.24 16.68 7.06
CA SER A 24 36.44 17.06 5.66
C SER A 24 35.09 17.14 4.92
N TRP A 25 35.06 17.92 3.84
CA TRP A 25 33.88 17.98 2.96
C TRP A 25 33.58 16.62 2.32
N THR A 26 34.63 15.89 1.92
CA THR A 26 34.56 14.53 1.38
C THR A 26 33.87 13.56 2.34
N ALA A 27 34.22 13.59 3.63
CA ALA A 27 33.57 12.75 4.64
C ALA A 27 32.07 13.07 4.82
N ARG A 28 31.68 14.34 4.65
CA ARG A 28 30.27 14.76 4.70
C ARG A 28 29.49 14.29 3.47
N GLU A 29 30.09 14.35 2.29
CA GLU A 29 29.49 13.82 1.07
C GLU A 29 29.33 12.29 1.13
N GLU A 30 30.33 11.57 1.62
CA GLU A 30 30.23 10.12 1.81
C GLU A 30 29.14 9.75 2.81
N ALA A 31 29.03 10.48 3.92
CA ALA A 31 27.95 10.28 4.89
C ALA A 31 26.57 10.55 4.26
N ARG A 32 26.44 11.59 3.42
CA ARG A 32 25.20 11.90 2.71
C ARG A 32 24.83 10.79 1.72
N LYS A 33 25.78 10.33 0.91
CA LYS A 33 25.58 9.21 -0.03
C LYS A 33 25.12 7.94 0.71
N LYS A 34 25.77 7.62 1.84
CA LYS A 34 25.35 6.49 2.70
C LYS A 34 23.92 6.68 3.21
N GLN A 35 23.55 7.88 3.68
CA GLN A 35 22.18 8.14 4.13
C GLN A 35 21.15 8.05 3.00
N GLU A 36 21.46 8.55 1.80
CA GLU A 36 20.58 8.46 0.63
C GLU A 36 20.34 7.00 0.25
N THR A 37 21.39 6.17 0.21
CA THR A 37 21.24 4.74 -0.09
C THR A 37 20.44 3.96 0.95
N VAL A 38 20.49 4.36 2.23
CA VAL A 38 19.65 3.76 3.27
C VAL A 38 18.19 4.16 3.07
N LYS A 39 17.93 5.44 2.79
CA LYS A 39 16.57 5.96 2.55
C LYS A 39 15.92 5.36 1.30
N THR A 40 16.69 5.13 0.24
CA THR A 40 16.15 4.47 -0.96
C THR A 40 15.75 3.03 -0.66
N LYS A 41 16.60 2.26 0.02
CA LYS A 41 16.29 0.89 0.46
C LYS A 41 15.07 0.83 1.38
N GLU A 42 14.95 1.77 2.31
CA GLU A 42 13.79 1.86 3.20
C GLU A 42 12.49 2.11 2.41
N ARG A 43 12.52 3.05 1.46
CA ARG A 43 11.37 3.34 0.58
C ARG A 43 10.98 2.14 -0.27
N GLU A 44 11.96 1.43 -0.85
CA GLU A 44 11.70 0.22 -1.63
C GLU A 44 11.07 -0.89 -0.79
N LEU A 45 11.54 -1.10 0.44
CA LEU A 45 10.96 -2.09 1.35
C LEU A 45 9.54 -1.72 1.76
N LEU A 46 9.28 -0.45 2.06
CA LEU A 46 7.95 0.04 2.39
C LEU A 46 6.99 -0.08 1.20
N ALA A 47 7.44 0.23 -0.02
CA ALA A 47 6.65 0.07 -1.23
C ALA A 47 6.24 -1.40 -1.44
N LYS A 48 7.19 -2.33 -1.38
CA LYS A 48 6.94 -3.78 -1.51
C LYS A 48 5.94 -4.28 -0.46
N ARG A 49 6.13 -3.87 0.80
CA ARG A 49 5.20 -4.22 1.90
C ARG A 49 3.78 -3.69 1.62
N ASN A 50 3.66 -2.45 1.17
CA ASN A 50 2.36 -1.84 0.90
C ASN A 50 1.67 -2.54 -0.28
N GLU A 51 2.40 -2.89 -1.34
CA GLU A 51 1.88 -3.66 -2.48
C GLU A 51 1.35 -5.04 -2.07
N GLU A 52 2.04 -5.74 -1.16
CA GLU A 52 1.56 -7.02 -0.65
C GLU A 52 0.27 -6.86 0.17
N ILE A 53 0.21 -5.82 1.00
CA ILE A 53 -0.98 -5.50 1.79
C ILE A 53 -2.16 -5.14 0.89
N THR A 54 -1.95 -4.35 -0.17
CA THR A 54 -3.03 -3.98 -1.10
C THR A 54 -3.52 -5.21 -1.86
N LYS A 55 -2.63 -6.04 -2.42
CA LYS A 55 -2.98 -7.31 -3.07
C LYS A 55 -3.81 -8.21 -2.16
N ARG A 56 -3.41 -8.33 -0.89
CA ARG A 56 -4.17 -9.13 0.10
C ARG A 56 -5.55 -8.53 0.39
N LYS A 57 -5.67 -7.21 0.51
CA LYS A 57 -6.95 -6.53 0.72
C LYS A 57 -7.89 -6.72 -0.47
N GLU A 58 -7.37 -6.58 -1.68
CA GLU A 58 -8.10 -6.78 -2.93
C GLU A 58 -8.63 -8.21 -3.04
N PHE A 59 -7.77 -9.21 -2.81
CA PHE A 59 -8.17 -10.61 -2.80
C PHE A 59 -9.30 -10.91 -1.80
N ILE A 60 -9.19 -10.39 -0.58
CA ILE A 60 -10.21 -10.57 0.45
C ILE A 60 -11.52 -9.89 0.03
N LYS A 61 -11.44 -8.68 -0.52
CA LYS A 61 -12.61 -7.93 -0.98
C LYS A 61 -13.34 -8.68 -2.09
N GLU A 62 -12.62 -9.17 -3.09
CA GLU A 62 -13.20 -9.96 -4.18
C GLU A 62 -13.86 -11.24 -3.67
N ARG A 63 -13.21 -11.94 -2.73
CA ARG A 63 -13.78 -13.15 -2.13
C ARG A 63 -15.09 -12.86 -1.39
N LYS A 64 -15.13 -11.76 -0.63
CA LYS A 64 -16.35 -11.33 0.07
C LYS A 64 -17.46 -10.98 -0.91
N GLN A 65 -17.16 -10.17 -1.92
CA GLN A 65 -18.14 -9.79 -2.95
C GLN A 65 -18.75 -11.02 -3.65
N LYS A 66 -17.91 -11.99 -4.06
CA LYS A 66 -18.39 -13.24 -4.67
C LYS A 66 -19.29 -14.05 -3.72
N ALA A 67 -18.95 -14.11 -2.44
CA ALA A 67 -19.76 -14.80 -1.45
C ALA A 67 -21.11 -14.10 -1.21
N ASP A 68 -21.09 -12.78 -1.10
CA ASP A 68 -22.29 -11.96 -0.90
C ASP A 68 -23.23 -12.04 -2.10
N ASP A 69 -22.69 -11.99 -3.32
CA ASP A 69 -23.46 -12.14 -4.56
C ASP A 69 -24.09 -13.52 -4.67
N LYS A 70 -23.33 -14.57 -4.33
CA LYS A 70 -23.86 -15.95 -4.28
C LYS A 70 -25.02 -16.06 -3.29
N LEU A 71 -24.83 -15.56 -2.07
CA LEU A 71 -25.86 -15.58 -1.04
C LEU A 71 -27.11 -14.78 -1.45
N ARG A 72 -26.93 -13.64 -2.12
CA ARG A 72 -28.02 -12.82 -2.66
C ARG A 72 -28.81 -13.59 -3.72
N LEU A 73 -28.14 -14.27 -4.64
CA LEU A 73 -28.77 -15.08 -5.68
C LEU A 73 -29.51 -16.28 -5.09
N GLU A 74 -28.92 -16.99 -4.14
CA GLU A 74 -29.55 -18.11 -3.44
C GLU A 74 -30.80 -17.66 -2.67
N ALA A 75 -30.72 -16.55 -1.94
CA ALA A 75 -31.87 -15.97 -1.25
C ALA A 75 -32.98 -15.56 -2.22
N MET A 76 -32.64 -14.98 -3.37
CA MET A 76 -33.61 -14.63 -4.42
C MET A 76 -34.26 -15.88 -5.02
N ALA A 77 -33.47 -16.91 -5.34
CA ALA A 77 -33.97 -18.18 -5.86
C ALA A 77 -34.92 -18.84 -4.86
N ALA A 78 -34.54 -18.89 -3.57
CA ALA A 78 -35.38 -19.42 -2.50
C ALA A 78 -36.69 -18.62 -2.35
N LYS A 79 -36.62 -17.29 -2.41
CA LYS A 79 -37.80 -16.41 -2.37
C LYS A 79 -38.75 -16.68 -3.54
N MET A 80 -38.22 -16.81 -4.75
CA MET A 80 -39.01 -17.09 -5.94
C MET A 80 -39.59 -18.51 -5.93
N GLY A 81 -38.82 -19.50 -5.48
CA GLY A 81 -39.29 -20.87 -5.26
C GLY A 81 -40.45 -20.92 -4.27
N ARG A 82 -40.31 -20.27 -3.11
CA ARG A 82 -41.38 -20.13 -2.10
C ARG A 82 -42.64 -19.49 -2.69
N ARG A 83 -42.49 -18.40 -3.45
CA ARG A 83 -43.62 -17.73 -4.12
C ARG A 83 -44.32 -18.64 -5.14
N LYS A 84 -43.55 -19.41 -5.92
CA LYS A 84 -44.11 -20.36 -6.91
C LYS A 84 -44.87 -21.48 -6.23
N LEU A 85 -44.31 -22.06 -5.16
CA LEU A 85 -44.98 -23.07 -4.34
C LEU A 85 -46.28 -22.53 -3.72
N GLN A 86 -46.25 -21.33 -3.16
CA GLN A 86 -47.44 -20.69 -2.61
C GLN A 86 -48.54 -20.48 -3.67
N ARG A 87 -48.18 -20.06 -4.89
CA ARG A 87 -49.14 -19.96 -6.01
C ARG A 87 -49.75 -21.32 -6.37
N LYS A 88 -48.95 -22.38 -6.41
CA LYS A 88 -49.44 -23.74 -6.68
C LYS A 88 -50.37 -24.21 -5.55
N ALA A 89 -50.00 -24.01 -4.29
CA ALA A 89 -50.84 -24.35 -3.14
C ALA A 89 -52.19 -23.64 -3.19
N LYS A 90 -52.21 -22.33 -3.50
CA LYS A 90 -53.45 -21.56 -3.70
C LYS A 90 -54.33 -22.13 -4.82
N ARG A 91 -53.76 -22.51 -5.96
CA ARG A 91 -54.53 -23.12 -7.07
C ARG A 91 -55.13 -24.47 -6.68
N MET A 92 -54.40 -25.25 -5.90
CA MET A 92 -54.87 -26.54 -5.38
C MET A 92 -55.88 -26.40 -4.23
N GLY A 93 -56.23 -25.18 -3.81
CA GLY A 93 -57.11 -24.94 -2.68
C GLY A 93 -56.52 -25.39 -1.33
N LEU A 94 -55.21 -25.64 -1.26
CA LEU A 94 -54.51 -26.04 -0.05
C LEU A 94 -54.36 -24.80 0.85
N THR A 95 -55.39 -24.52 1.64
CA THR A 95 -55.37 -23.53 2.72
C THR A 95 -54.92 -24.20 4.01
N LYS A 96 -54.47 -23.39 4.98
CA LYS A 96 -54.22 -23.89 6.33
C LYS A 96 -55.55 -24.43 6.87
N LYS A 97 -55.69 -25.75 7.02
CA LYS A 97 -56.81 -26.32 7.79
C LYS A 97 -56.74 -25.70 9.18
N VAL A 98 -57.77 -24.95 9.55
CA VAL A 98 -58.03 -24.64 10.95
C VAL A 98 -58.56 -25.95 11.54
N ALA A 99 -57.75 -26.63 12.34
CA ALA A 99 -58.26 -27.72 13.16
C ALA A 99 -59.13 -27.07 14.23
N HIS A 100 -60.45 -27.31 14.17
CA HIS A 100 -61.37 -27.04 15.26
C HIS A 100 -61.33 -28.21 16.24
#